data_AF-A0ABD3M6R4-F1
#
_entry.id   AF-A0ABD3M6R4-F1
#
_cell.length_a   1.000
_cell.length_b   1.000
_cell.length_c   1.000
_cell.angle_alpha   90.00
_cell.angle_beta   90.00
_cell.angle_gamma   90.00
#
_symmetry.space_group_name_H-M   'P 1'
#
loop_
_entity.id
_entity.type
_entity.pdbx_description
1 polymer ?
#
loop_
_entity_poly.entity_id
_entity_poly.type
_entity_poly.pdbx_seq_one_letter_code
_entity_poly.pdbx_strand_id
1 'polypeptide(L)'
;MASAGSPIMGGGGIGPSNNNTYRRTLPGYGNHPNPSSGPTSSSSSFTERLTGISSPSMKSPRQLHLQQQQQHYARVRRMKLFIGGLALLASVYCLVLKLRGGSEWDTTMDQYRATMQRMIPAQEMMMASWKALISSGKGNDDAASSVDGDEEGDDNHSHYHHDQQNHHHHHHQQQQQQQDAIVDPLKQVLEQLQHQKQQMESEIQLLREKYHKMNSEVQLQQEQLNGVQLKIKEEEIKLIEYHKENSNNEKDRIVREKQLVLQQQEQQQREDALRDRIKLLSDNLGKESRRAVLESFGPGPHVVELFLEFPQYHPNVELDSWPRVRGKLTLEMAPLDLMPVSVNLFLQQIHHKLWNGCAFVINAEHILQAGPHLPSSDGKEYTLKSPEILNRFRESGLMELPFQEYQEEYPHEQYTIGYAGRPGGLNWYINKVNNTLNHGPGGQRHYNSMIDEADPCFAKVVSGWDVLEYIEKLPVENARLVRPLVIADSRVIISRTSEQQQPQQQ
;
A
#
# COMPACT_ATOMS: atom_id res chain seq x y z
N MET A 1 -2.29 62.68 54.15
CA MET A 1 -1.77 64.05 53.89
C MET A 1 -0.50 63.93 53.06
N ALA A 2 -0.26 64.92 52.20
CA ALA A 2 0.81 65.04 51.18
C ALA A 2 0.56 64.29 49.85
N SER A 3 -0.07 65.04 48.95
CA SER A 3 -0.09 64.86 47.50
C SER A 3 1.18 65.48 46.91
N ALA A 4 1.77 64.84 45.91
CA ALA A 4 2.78 65.44 45.04
C ALA A 4 2.50 65.03 43.59
N GLY A 5 2.08 66.02 42.79
CA GLY A 5 1.79 65.90 41.38
C GLY A 5 3.04 65.81 40.52
N SER A 6 2.88 65.20 39.34
CA SER A 6 3.87 65.19 38.26
C SER A 6 3.47 66.20 37.17
N PRO A 7 4.43 66.88 36.52
CA PRO A 7 4.15 67.95 35.58
C PRO A 7 3.99 67.45 34.14
N ILE A 8 3.20 68.22 33.38
CA ILE A 8 3.02 68.15 31.94
C ILE A 8 4.09 69.02 31.26
N MET A 9 4.85 68.42 30.33
CA MET A 9 5.57 69.02 29.20
C MET A 9 5.58 67.90 28.13
N GLY A 10 5.26 68.05 26.85
CA GLY A 10 5.25 69.21 25.99
C GLY A 10 6.10 68.88 24.75
N GLY A 11 5.44 68.62 23.61
CA GLY A 11 5.97 68.91 22.27
C GLY A 11 6.84 67.84 21.56
N GLY A 12 6.49 67.57 20.29
CA GLY A 12 7.40 66.97 19.31
C GLY A 12 6.73 66.12 18.24
N GLY A 13 6.12 66.76 17.23
CA GLY A 13 5.61 66.07 16.05
C GLY A 13 6.67 65.93 14.95
N ILE A 14 6.69 64.78 14.26
CA ILE A 14 7.22 64.52 12.90
C ILE A 14 6.44 63.30 12.40
N GLY A 15 5.48 63.41 11.46
CA GLY A 15 5.69 63.21 10.03
C GLY A 15 5.13 61.83 9.57
N PRO A 16 4.33 61.73 8.48
CA PRO A 16 3.56 60.52 8.17
C PRO A 16 4.37 59.49 7.37
N SER A 17 4.40 58.23 7.83
CA SER A 17 4.93 57.11 7.06
C SER A 17 3.83 56.44 6.23
N ASN A 18 4.06 56.43 4.92
CA ASN A 18 3.25 55.81 3.87
C ASN A 18 2.92 54.33 4.15
N ASN A 19 1.63 54.01 4.17
CA ASN A 19 1.12 52.64 4.06
C ASN A 19 1.20 52.18 2.60
N ASN A 20 2.07 51.21 2.32
CA ASN A 20 2.16 50.53 1.03
C ASN A 20 1.35 49.22 1.10
N THR A 21 0.08 49.31 0.70
CA THR A 21 -0.85 48.19 0.64
C THR A 21 -0.63 47.41 -0.66
N TYR A 22 0.11 46.29 -0.60
CA TYR A 22 0.15 45.33 -1.70
C TYR A 22 -1.14 44.50 -1.71
N ARG A 23 -2.13 44.98 -2.47
CA ARG A 23 -3.36 44.24 -2.81
C ARG A 23 -3.08 43.41 -4.07
N ARG A 24 -2.82 42.11 -3.91
CA ARG A 24 -2.83 41.15 -5.04
C ARG A 24 -4.26 40.90 -5.48
N THR A 25 -4.54 41.27 -6.71
CA THR A 25 -5.72 40.93 -7.50
C THR A 25 -5.69 39.45 -7.89
N LEU A 26 -6.82 38.75 -7.68
CA LEU A 26 -7.15 37.50 -8.34
C LEU A 26 -8.33 37.75 -9.29
N PRO A 27 -8.38 37.11 -10.46
CA PRO A 27 -9.33 37.43 -11.52
C PRO A 27 -10.73 36.83 -11.25
N GLY A 28 -11.73 37.60 -11.68
CA GLY A 28 -13.14 37.34 -11.44
C GLY A 28 -13.74 36.18 -12.24
N TYR A 29 -14.75 35.58 -11.64
CA TYR A 29 -15.74 34.76 -12.33
C TYR A 29 -17.03 35.57 -12.54
N GLY A 30 -17.57 35.43 -13.74
CA GLY A 30 -18.64 36.26 -14.29
C GLY A 30 -20.01 36.07 -13.65
N ASN A 31 -20.75 37.18 -13.67
CA ASN A 31 -22.16 37.29 -13.36
C ASN A 31 -23.01 36.61 -14.43
N HIS A 32 -24.04 35.86 -14.01
CA HIS A 32 -25.24 35.61 -14.79
C HIS A 32 -26.49 36.03 -14.00
N PRO A 33 -27.58 36.43 -14.69
CA PRO A 33 -28.60 37.29 -14.14
C PRO A 33 -29.73 36.56 -13.41
N ASN A 34 -30.29 37.27 -12.43
CA ASN A 34 -31.58 37.01 -11.78
C ASN A 34 -32.76 37.05 -12.77
N PRO A 35 -33.81 36.28 -12.50
CA PRO A 35 -35.17 36.74 -12.76
C PRO A 35 -36.04 36.77 -11.49
N SER A 36 -36.61 37.95 -11.28
CA SER A 36 -37.93 38.30 -10.74
C SER A 36 -38.85 37.21 -10.15
N SER A 37 -39.16 37.40 -8.86
CA SER A 37 -40.48 37.51 -8.21
C SER A 37 -41.71 36.73 -8.71
N GLY A 38 -42.31 35.96 -7.80
CA GLY A 38 -43.73 35.58 -7.78
C GLY A 38 -44.10 34.85 -6.46
N PRO A 39 -45.25 35.14 -5.80
CA PRO A 39 -45.52 34.72 -4.42
C PRO A 39 -46.46 33.51 -4.35
N THR A 40 -46.19 32.55 -3.47
CA THR A 40 -47.22 31.59 -2.99
C THR A 40 -46.94 31.09 -1.58
N SER A 41 -47.97 31.22 -0.77
CA SER A 41 -48.23 30.53 0.50
C SER A 41 -48.29 29.01 0.35
N SER A 42 -47.74 28.26 1.31
CA SER A 42 -48.46 27.23 2.10
C SER A 42 -47.51 26.20 2.77
N SER A 43 -47.83 25.91 4.03
CA SER A 43 -47.63 24.65 4.77
C SER A 43 -46.35 23.82 4.52
N SER A 44 -45.42 23.89 5.47
CA SER A 44 -44.28 22.98 5.60
C SER A 44 -44.67 21.68 6.32
N SER A 45 -44.84 20.60 5.58
CA SER A 45 -44.61 19.23 6.06
C SER A 45 -43.24 18.80 5.52
N PHE A 46 -42.24 18.77 6.41
CA PHE A 46 -40.87 18.37 6.07
C PHE A 46 -40.66 16.93 6.53
N THR A 47 -40.87 15.98 5.61
CA THR A 47 -40.43 14.60 5.76
C THR A 47 -38.93 14.50 5.47
N GLU A 48 -38.22 13.86 6.38
CA GLU A 48 -36.78 13.65 6.40
C GLU A 48 -36.26 12.95 5.14
N ARG A 49 -35.22 13.55 4.54
CA ARG A 49 -34.20 12.83 3.78
C ARG A 49 -33.06 12.45 4.73
N LEU A 50 -33.09 11.21 5.22
CA LEU A 50 -31.95 10.54 5.85
C LEU A 50 -31.75 9.17 5.18
N THR A 51 -30.98 9.14 4.10
CA THR A 51 -30.32 7.92 3.62
C THR A 51 -28.91 8.27 3.16
N GLY A 52 -27.94 8.06 4.04
CA GLY A 52 -26.53 8.34 3.78
C GLY A 52 -25.58 7.74 4.81
N ILE A 53 -25.95 6.60 5.41
CA ILE A 53 -25.03 5.77 6.19
C ILE A 53 -24.92 4.46 5.44
N SER A 54 -23.92 4.34 4.57
CA SER A 54 -23.55 3.07 3.96
C SER A 54 -22.94 2.17 5.04
N SER A 55 -23.69 1.17 5.48
CA SER A 55 -23.19 0.08 6.32
C SER A 55 -21.92 -0.51 5.69
N PRO A 56 -20.90 -0.90 6.48
CA PRO A 56 -19.72 -1.56 5.95
C PRO A 56 -20.17 -2.82 5.21
N SER A 57 -19.92 -2.83 3.90
CA SER A 57 -20.19 -3.96 3.02
C SER A 57 -19.50 -5.19 3.61
N MET A 58 -20.28 -6.15 4.11
CA MET A 58 -19.74 -7.43 4.54
C MET A 58 -19.02 -8.05 3.35
N LYS A 59 -17.71 -8.27 3.52
CA LYS A 59 -16.91 -8.96 2.51
C LYS A 59 -17.57 -10.30 2.21
N SER A 60 -17.83 -10.57 0.94
CA SER A 60 -18.42 -11.85 0.56
C SER A 60 -17.47 -12.99 0.99
N PRO A 61 -17.97 -14.22 1.23
CA PRO A 61 -17.13 -15.37 1.53
C PRO A 61 -15.98 -15.55 0.51
N ARG A 62 -16.21 -15.19 -0.75
CA ARG A 62 -15.19 -15.18 -1.81
C ARG A 62 -14.09 -14.14 -1.59
N GLN A 63 -14.44 -12.94 -1.13
CA GLN A 63 -13.46 -11.90 -0.79
C GLN A 63 -12.64 -12.25 0.47
N LEU A 64 -13.28 -12.87 1.47
CA LEU A 64 -12.60 -13.40 2.66
C LEU A 64 -11.61 -14.51 2.28
N HIS A 65 -12.01 -15.43 1.40
CA HIS A 65 -11.14 -16.49 0.90
C HIS A 65 -9.94 -15.93 0.12
N LEU A 66 -10.18 -14.96 -0.79
CA LEU A 66 -9.10 -14.32 -1.55
C LEU A 66 -8.11 -13.57 -0.64
N GLN A 67 -8.61 -12.91 0.41
CA GLN A 67 -7.77 -12.22 1.38
C GLN A 67 -6.91 -13.20 2.20
N GLN A 68 -7.46 -14.33 2.62
CA GLN A 68 -6.70 -15.40 3.29
C GLN A 68 -5.63 -16.00 2.39
N GLN A 69 -5.96 -16.21 1.10
CA GLN A 69 -5.01 -16.72 0.11
C GLN A 69 -3.85 -15.74 -0.11
N GLN A 70 -4.12 -14.43 -0.23
CA GLN A 70 -3.09 -13.39 -0.35
C GLN A 70 -2.19 -13.32 0.89
N GLN A 71 -2.76 -13.41 2.10
CA GLN A 71 -1.99 -13.45 3.35
C GLN A 71 -1.10 -14.69 3.42
N HIS A 72 -1.59 -15.85 2.96
CA HIS A 72 -0.80 -17.08 2.90
C HIS A 72 0.38 -16.96 1.91
N TYR A 73 0.13 -16.45 0.69
CA TYR A 73 1.18 -16.19 -0.30
C TYR A 73 2.24 -15.21 0.22
N ALA A 74 1.82 -14.15 0.92
CA ALA A 74 2.75 -13.19 1.53
C ALA A 74 3.61 -13.82 2.63
N ARG A 75 3.07 -14.75 3.43
CA ARG A 75 3.85 -15.50 4.43
C ARG A 75 4.87 -16.43 3.78
N VAL A 76 4.46 -17.19 2.76
CA VAL A 76 5.40 -18.10 2.07
C VAL A 76 6.49 -17.33 1.32
N ARG A 77 6.17 -16.19 0.71
CA ARG A 77 7.16 -15.32 0.05
C ARG A 77 8.19 -14.79 1.06
N ARG A 78 7.75 -14.30 2.23
CA ARG A 78 8.66 -13.85 3.30
C ARG A 78 9.56 -14.97 3.79
N MET A 79 9.02 -16.18 3.96
CA MET A 79 9.80 -17.35 4.39
C MET A 79 10.84 -17.77 3.34
N LYS A 80 10.50 -17.74 2.04
CA LYS A 80 11.47 -18.00 0.95
C LYS A 80 12.60 -16.98 0.91
N LEU A 81 12.30 -15.69 1.08
CA LEU A 81 13.30 -14.62 1.14
C LEU A 81 14.23 -14.78 2.35
N PHE A 82 13.68 -15.14 3.51
CA PHE A 82 14.45 -15.40 4.73
C PHE A 82 15.42 -16.57 4.55
N ILE A 83 14.94 -17.70 4.01
CA ILE A 83 15.79 -18.88 3.73
C ILE A 83 16.88 -18.54 2.69
N GLY A 84 16.52 -17.81 1.63
CA GLY A 84 17.49 -17.34 0.62
C GLY A 84 18.57 -16.43 1.21
N GLY A 85 18.19 -15.51 2.10
CA GLY A 85 19.12 -14.63 2.81
C GLY A 85 20.11 -15.39 3.70
N LEU A 86 19.64 -16.39 4.44
CA LEU A 86 20.51 -17.25 5.26
C LEU A 86 21.51 -18.05 4.40
N ALA A 87 21.08 -18.59 3.26
CA ALA A 87 21.96 -19.31 2.34
C ALA A 87 23.05 -18.39 1.74
N LEU A 88 22.69 -17.14 1.42
CA LEU A 88 23.65 -16.15 0.92
C LEU A 88 24.69 -15.79 1.99
N LEU A 89 24.25 -15.52 3.23
CA LEU A 89 25.14 -15.22 4.36
C LEU A 89 26.10 -16.38 4.65
N ALA A 90 25.61 -17.61 4.63
CA ALA A 90 26.44 -18.80 4.80
C ALA A 90 27.48 -18.94 3.66
N SER A 91 27.08 -18.64 2.41
CA SER A 91 27.98 -18.69 1.25
C SER A 91 29.09 -17.63 1.33
N VAL A 92 28.76 -16.41 1.76
CA VAL A 92 29.74 -15.33 2.00
C VAL A 92 30.67 -15.69 3.15
N TYR A 93 30.14 -16.23 4.24
CA TYR A 93 30.95 -16.69 5.38
C TYR A 93 31.94 -17.78 4.97
N CYS A 94 31.50 -18.76 4.17
CA CYS A 94 32.38 -19.77 3.58
C CYS A 94 33.45 -19.14 2.67
N LEU A 95 33.10 -18.15 1.85
CA LEU A 95 34.09 -17.48 1.00
C LEU A 95 35.16 -16.76 1.83
N VAL A 96 34.77 -16.05 2.90
CA VAL A 96 35.69 -15.36 3.82
C VAL A 96 36.63 -16.33 4.52
N LEU A 97 36.09 -17.45 5.02
CA LEU A 97 36.89 -18.48 5.68
C LEU A 97 37.87 -19.15 4.70
N LYS A 98 37.48 -19.36 3.43
CA LYS A 98 38.36 -19.92 2.39
C LYS A 98 39.54 -19.00 2.09
N LEU A 99 39.30 -17.69 2.05
CA LEU A 99 40.32 -16.68 1.79
C LEU A 99 41.32 -16.53 2.96
N ARG A 100 40.95 -16.98 4.17
CA ARG A 100 41.79 -16.86 5.37
C ARG A 100 42.84 -17.97 5.53
N GLY A 101 42.81 -19.01 4.70
CA GLY A 101 43.91 -19.98 4.55
C GLY A 101 44.29 -20.79 5.80
N GLY A 102 43.39 -20.94 6.78
CA GLY A 102 43.65 -21.67 8.02
C GLY A 102 43.20 -23.13 7.96
N SER A 103 43.90 -24.02 8.67
CA SER A 103 43.55 -25.44 8.84
C SER A 103 42.21 -25.68 9.55
N GLU A 104 41.55 -24.62 10.07
CA GLU A 104 40.18 -24.65 10.60
C GLU A 104 39.10 -24.76 9.49
N TRP A 105 39.47 -24.60 8.22
CA TRP A 105 38.55 -24.69 7.08
C TRP A 105 37.85 -26.04 6.98
N ASP A 106 38.60 -27.14 7.14
CA ASP A 106 38.07 -28.48 6.94
C ASP A 106 37.03 -28.85 8.01
N THR A 107 37.31 -28.51 9.28
CA THR A 107 36.38 -28.76 10.39
C THR A 107 35.10 -27.93 10.27
N THR A 108 35.22 -26.69 9.80
CA THR A 108 34.06 -25.79 9.63
C THR A 108 33.20 -26.23 8.43
N MET A 109 33.81 -26.70 7.35
CA MET A 109 33.07 -27.22 6.19
C MET A 109 32.35 -28.53 6.47
N ASP A 110 32.90 -29.39 7.31
CA ASP A 110 32.22 -30.62 7.74
C ASP A 110 31.01 -30.32 8.64
N GLN A 111 31.11 -29.34 9.55
CA GLN A 111 29.96 -28.87 10.33
C GLN A 111 28.89 -28.21 9.46
N TYR A 112 29.29 -27.44 8.43
CA TYR A 112 28.37 -26.85 7.46
C TYR A 112 27.65 -27.94 6.64
N ARG A 113 28.36 -28.94 6.11
CA ARG A 113 27.75 -30.08 5.40
C ARG A 113 26.77 -30.84 6.29
N ALA A 114 27.16 -31.15 7.52
CA ALA A 114 26.29 -31.84 8.49
C ALA A 114 25.03 -31.03 8.80
N THR A 115 25.14 -29.71 8.90
CA THR A 115 23.99 -28.81 9.10
C THR A 115 23.08 -28.79 7.88
N MET A 116 23.64 -28.66 6.67
CA MET A 116 22.87 -28.68 5.42
C MET A 116 22.16 -30.03 5.21
N GLN A 117 22.79 -31.15 5.53
CA GLN A 117 22.16 -32.47 5.46
C GLN A 117 20.99 -32.64 6.44
N ARG A 118 21.02 -31.98 7.61
CA ARG A 118 19.88 -31.94 8.53
C ARG A 118 18.72 -31.08 8.04
N MET A 119 18.95 -30.14 7.10
CA MET A 119 17.91 -29.26 6.55
C MET A 119 17.16 -29.88 5.36
N ILE A 120 17.72 -30.90 4.70
CA ILE A 120 17.09 -31.56 3.53
C ILE A 120 15.70 -32.13 3.86
N PRO A 121 15.48 -32.89 4.96
CA PRO A 121 14.15 -33.42 5.29
C PRO A 121 13.11 -32.32 5.54
N ALA A 122 13.52 -31.17 6.10
CA ALA A 122 12.63 -30.03 6.34
C ALA A 122 12.23 -29.35 5.02
N GLN A 123 13.15 -29.26 4.05
CA GLN A 123 12.83 -28.79 2.70
C GLN A 123 11.88 -29.75 1.96
N GLU A 124 12.11 -31.05 2.06
CA GLU A 124 11.25 -32.07 1.45
C GLU A 124 9.84 -32.05 2.03
N MET A 125 9.70 -31.94 3.37
CA MET A 125 8.40 -31.83 4.04
C MET A 125 7.65 -30.56 3.62
N MET A 126 8.34 -29.43 3.49
CA MET A 126 7.76 -28.18 3.01
C MET A 126 7.31 -28.26 1.55
N MET A 127 8.12 -28.88 0.68
CA MET A 127 7.77 -29.08 -0.73
C MET A 127 6.62 -30.08 -0.90
N ALA A 128 6.54 -31.11 -0.07
CA ALA A 128 5.42 -32.05 -0.03
C ALA A 128 4.12 -31.35 0.39
N SER A 129 4.17 -30.51 1.43
CA SER A 129 3.02 -29.71 1.88
C SER A 129 2.55 -28.72 0.81
N TRP A 130 3.48 -28.11 0.06
CA TRP A 130 3.16 -27.23 -1.07
C TRP A 130 2.51 -28.00 -2.23
N LYS A 131 3.02 -29.19 -2.59
CA LYS A 131 2.44 -30.04 -3.64
C LYS A 131 1.03 -30.49 -3.29
N ALA A 132 0.80 -30.92 -2.04
CA ALA A 132 -0.54 -31.29 -1.56
C ALA A 132 -1.55 -30.14 -1.68
N LEU A 133 -1.12 -28.90 -1.40
CA LEU A 133 -1.95 -27.71 -1.54
C LEU A 133 -2.34 -27.43 -3.00
N ILE A 134 -1.39 -27.53 -3.94
CA ILE A 134 -1.66 -27.37 -5.37
C ILE A 134 -2.62 -28.45 -5.88
N SER A 135 -2.43 -29.70 -5.44
CA SER A 135 -3.31 -30.81 -5.82
C SER A 135 -4.73 -30.65 -5.27
N SER A 136 -4.91 -29.99 -4.12
CA SER A 136 -6.25 -29.74 -3.55
C SER A 136 -7.04 -28.62 -4.23
N GLY A 137 -6.40 -27.80 -5.08
CA GLY A 137 -7.02 -26.66 -5.76
C GLY A 137 -7.56 -26.95 -7.17
N LYS A 138 -7.39 -28.17 -7.69
CA LYS A 138 -7.94 -28.61 -8.98
C LYS A 138 -9.19 -29.45 -8.74
N GLY A 139 -10.33 -28.79 -8.54
CA GLY A 139 -11.63 -29.45 -8.50
C GLY A 139 -12.70 -28.54 -9.09
N ASN A 140 -13.31 -29.00 -10.19
CA ASN A 140 -14.48 -28.47 -10.89
C ASN A 140 -14.31 -27.25 -11.81
N ASP A 141 -13.63 -27.44 -12.96
CA ASP A 141 -13.81 -26.58 -14.15
C ASP A 141 -14.16 -27.39 -15.42
N ASP A 142 -14.74 -28.59 -15.28
CA ASP A 142 -15.21 -29.40 -16.41
C ASP A 142 -16.71 -29.16 -16.67
N ALA A 143 -17.05 -27.99 -17.22
CA ALA A 143 -18.32 -27.78 -17.91
C ALA A 143 -18.25 -26.53 -18.80
N ALA A 144 -18.01 -26.76 -20.10
CA ALA A 144 -18.46 -25.97 -21.27
C ALA A 144 -17.33 -25.71 -22.28
N SER A 145 -17.23 -26.59 -23.28
CA SER A 145 -16.99 -26.17 -24.68
C SER A 145 -17.24 -27.35 -25.62
N SER A 146 -18.50 -27.55 -25.97
CA SER A 146 -18.89 -28.18 -27.23
C SER A 146 -19.53 -27.07 -28.06
N VAL A 147 -19.05 -26.82 -29.27
CA VAL A 147 -19.81 -26.32 -30.44
C VAL A 147 -18.84 -26.16 -31.61
N ASP A 148 -19.10 -27.02 -32.58
CA ASP A 148 -19.06 -26.87 -34.04
C ASP A 148 -17.74 -26.53 -34.76
N GLY A 149 -17.27 -27.55 -35.48
CA GLY A 149 -16.49 -27.37 -36.69
C GLY A 149 -17.42 -27.22 -37.88
N ASP A 150 -16.93 -26.49 -38.88
CA ASP A 150 -17.41 -26.56 -40.26
C ASP A 150 -16.18 -26.61 -41.16
N GLU A 151 -16.09 -27.70 -41.91
CA GLU A 151 -15.35 -27.85 -43.15
C GLU A 151 -16.04 -27.03 -44.24
N GLU A 152 -15.26 -26.44 -45.15
CA GLU A 152 -15.42 -26.53 -46.62
C GLU A 152 -14.65 -25.41 -47.33
N GLY A 153 -14.15 -25.71 -48.53
CA GLY A 153 -14.21 -24.74 -49.63
C GLY A 153 -12.89 -24.30 -50.28
N ASP A 154 -12.46 -25.10 -51.24
CA ASP A 154 -12.27 -24.69 -52.63
C ASP A 154 -10.98 -24.03 -53.18
N ASP A 155 -10.57 -24.67 -54.28
CA ASP A 155 -10.07 -24.16 -55.55
C ASP A 155 -8.64 -23.60 -55.67
N ASN A 156 -7.80 -24.35 -56.41
CA ASN A 156 -7.24 -23.75 -57.62
C ASN A 156 -6.81 -24.76 -58.71
N HIS A 157 -7.42 -24.57 -59.88
CA HIS A 157 -7.12 -25.17 -61.17
C HIS A 157 -6.02 -24.40 -61.91
N SER A 158 -5.12 -25.09 -62.63
CA SER A 158 -4.59 -24.63 -63.94
C SER A 158 -3.93 -25.82 -64.66
N HIS A 159 -4.61 -26.45 -65.61
CA HIS A 159 -4.60 -26.17 -67.06
C HIS A 159 -3.45 -26.85 -67.83
N TYR A 160 -3.85 -27.90 -68.57
CA TYR A 160 -3.12 -28.61 -69.61
C TYR A 160 -2.83 -27.69 -70.81
N HIS A 161 -1.65 -27.84 -71.43
CA HIS A 161 -1.44 -27.48 -72.83
C HIS A 161 -0.81 -28.66 -73.59
N HIS A 162 -1.50 -29.02 -74.66
CA HIS A 162 -1.19 -30.05 -75.66
C HIS A 162 -0.89 -29.31 -76.97
N ASP A 163 0.22 -29.63 -77.64
CA ASP A 163 0.56 -29.33 -79.05
C ASP A 163 2.03 -29.79 -79.24
N GLN A 164 2.56 -30.32 -80.34
CA GLN A 164 2.09 -30.59 -81.69
C GLN A 164 3.12 -31.50 -82.41
N GLN A 165 2.61 -32.39 -83.27
CA GLN A 165 3.07 -32.74 -84.64
C GLN A 165 4.58 -32.94 -84.96
N ASN A 166 4.92 -34.13 -85.50
CA ASN A 166 5.32 -34.27 -86.93
C ASN A 166 5.77 -35.70 -87.30
N HIS A 167 5.04 -36.35 -88.20
CA HIS A 167 5.52 -37.48 -89.00
C HIS A 167 5.09 -37.32 -90.46
N HIS A 168 6.06 -37.40 -91.39
CA HIS A 168 5.86 -37.31 -92.83
C HIS A 168 6.72 -38.34 -93.58
N HIS A 169 6.03 -39.20 -94.33
CA HIS A 169 6.18 -39.51 -95.77
C HIS A 169 7.24 -40.48 -96.34
N HIS A 170 6.73 -41.21 -97.35
CA HIS A 170 7.33 -41.86 -98.55
C HIS A 170 7.73 -43.35 -98.50
N HIS A 171 7.69 -44.16 -99.58
CA HIS A 171 6.83 -44.38 -100.78
C HIS A 171 7.52 -45.53 -101.58
N HIS A 172 6.75 -46.46 -102.18
CA HIS A 172 7.06 -47.29 -103.39
C HIS A 172 8.27 -48.26 -103.41
N GLN A 173 8.43 -49.21 -104.34
CA GLN A 173 7.60 -50.15 -105.12
C GLN A 173 8.61 -51.05 -105.91
N GLN A 174 8.13 -52.22 -106.34
CA GLN A 174 8.75 -53.39 -106.98
C GLN A 174 9.70 -53.27 -108.21
N GLN A 175 10.48 -54.37 -108.38
CA GLN A 175 10.90 -55.11 -109.61
C GLN A 175 12.15 -54.66 -110.42
N GLN A 176 13.20 -55.51 -110.58
CA GLN A 176 13.39 -56.52 -111.66
C GLN A 176 14.81 -57.20 -111.66
N GLN A 177 14.78 -58.52 -111.89
CA GLN A 177 15.73 -59.54 -112.44
C GLN A 177 17.18 -59.18 -112.87
N GLN A 178 18.20 -59.88 -112.30
CA GLN A 178 18.98 -61.06 -112.81
C GLN A 178 20.10 -60.77 -113.84
N GLN A 179 21.37 -60.84 -113.41
CA GLN A 179 22.42 -61.77 -113.90
C GLN A 179 23.79 -61.49 -113.24
N ASP A 180 24.59 -62.56 -113.16
CA ASP A 180 26.05 -62.62 -112.96
C ASP A 180 26.62 -62.82 -111.55
N ALA A 181 26.68 -64.12 -111.23
CA ALA A 181 27.38 -64.79 -110.15
C ALA A 181 28.92 -64.62 -110.23
N ILE A 182 29.57 -64.89 -109.09
CA ILE A 182 31.03 -64.89 -108.81
C ILE A 182 31.52 -63.62 -108.05
N VAL A 183 30.77 -63.12 -107.05
CA VAL A 183 31.30 -62.22 -105.98
C VAL A 183 30.61 -62.50 -104.61
N ASP A 184 30.17 -63.72 -104.34
CA ASP A 184 29.28 -64.01 -103.19
C ASP A 184 29.92 -64.04 -101.78
N PRO A 185 31.18 -64.49 -101.56
CA PRO A 185 31.75 -64.53 -100.20
C PRO A 185 32.22 -63.16 -99.70
N LEU A 186 32.80 -62.33 -100.59
CA LEU A 186 33.33 -61.01 -100.23
C LEU A 186 32.22 -59.98 -100.02
N LYS A 187 31.12 -60.11 -100.76
CA LYS A 187 29.94 -59.27 -100.58
C LYS A 187 29.21 -59.61 -99.29
N GLN A 188 29.11 -60.90 -98.93
CA GLN A 188 28.64 -61.32 -97.60
C GLN A 188 29.51 -60.77 -96.47
N VAL A 189 30.84 -60.84 -96.58
CA VAL A 189 31.75 -60.29 -95.54
C VAL A 189 31.65 -58.76 -95.48
N LEU A 190 31.52 -58.07 -96.61
CA LEU A 190 31.35 -56.62 -96.65
C LEU A 190 29.99 -56.20 -96.07
N GLU A 191 28.91 -56.91 -96.39
CA GLU A 191 27.58 -56.71 -95.81
C GLU A 191 27.58 -57.01 -94.30
N GLN A 192 28.32 -58.03 -93.87
CA GLN A 192 28.47 -58.39 -92.46
C GLN A 192 29.29 -57.33 -91.69
N LEU A 193 30.36 -56.80 -92.29
CA LEU A 193 31.13 -55.68 -91.74
C LEU A 193 30.34 -54.37 -91.75
N GLN A 194 29.55 -54.10 -92.79
CA GLN A 194 28.64 -52.95 -92.84
C GLN A 194 27.54 -53.08 -91.79
N HIS A 195 27.04 -54.29 -91.57
CA HIS A 195 26.06 -54.55 -90.51
C HIS A 195 26.68 -54.40 -89.12
N GLN A 196 27.90 -54.92 -88.88
CA GLN A 196 28.64 -54.70 -87.64
C GLN A 196 28.96 -53.22 -87.40
N LYS A 197 29.31 -52.49 -88.47
CA LYS A 197 29.54 -51.04 -88.40
C LYS A 197 28.26 -50.30 -88.00
N GLN A 198 27.13 -50.63 -88.61
CA GLN A 198 25.83 -50.06 -88.26
C GLN A 198 25.42 -50.42 -86.82
N GLN A 199 25.67 -51.66 -86.39
CA GLN A 199 25.46 -52.09 -85.01
C GLN A 199 26.31 -51.26 -84.04
N MET A 200 27.62 -51.13 -84.28
CA MET A 200 28.49 -50.27 -83.47
C MET A 200 28.06 -48.80 -83.50
N GLU A 201 27.67 -48.26 -84.64
CA GLU A 201 27.20 -46.87 -84.75
C GLU A 201 25.91 -46.65 -83.95
N SER A 202 24.96 -47.58 -84.01
CA SER A 202 23.74 -47.55 -83.18
C SER A 202 24.04 -47.69 -81.68
N GLU A 203 25.02 -48.51 -81.31
CA GLU A 203 25.43 -48.67 -79.91
C GLU A 203 26.14 -47.42 -79.37
N ILE A 204 26.99 -46.79 -80.19
CA ILE A 204 27.61 -45.50 -79.89
C ILE A 204 26.54 -44.40 -79.73
N GLN A 205 25.52 -44.40 -80.60
CA GLN A 205 24.44 -43.42 -80.52
C GLN A 205 23.58 -43.62 -79.27
N LEU A 206 23.24 -44.86 -78.93
CA LEU A 206 22.56 -45.22 -77.68
C LEU A 206 23.39 -44.81 -76.45
N LEU A 207 24.71 -45.04 -76.47
CA LEU A 207 25.61 -44.63 -75.40
C LEU A 207 25.68 -43.10 -75.25
N ARG A 208 25.67 -42.35 -76.35
CA ARG A 208 25.62 -40.87 -76.32
C ARG A 208 24.30 -40.36 -75.75
N GLU A 209 23.17 -40.96 -76.13
CA GLU A 209 21.86 -40.63 -75.57
C GLU A 209 21.80 -40.94 -74.07
N LYS A 210 22.30 -42.11 -73.65
CA LYS A 210 22.40 -42.49 -72.24
C LYS A 210 23.31 -41.55 -71.46
N TYR A 211 24.44 -41.15 -72.04
CA TYR A 211 25.35 -40.16 -71.45
C TYR A 211 24.69 -38.79 -71.30
N HIS A 212 23.99 -38.30 -72.33
CA HIS A 212 23.26 -37.03 -72.24
C HIS A 212 22.15 -37.07 -71.20
N LYS A 213 21.37 -38.15 -71.15
CA LYS A 213 20.34 -38.34 -70.13
C LYS A 213 20.95 -38.32 -68.73
N MET A 214 22.01 -39.10 -68.49
CA MET A 214 22.72 -39.12 -67.21
C MET A 214 23.29 -37.75 -66.85
N ASN A 215 23.87 -37.02 -67.80
CA ASN A 215 24.39 -35.68 -67.55
C ASN A 215 23.28 -34.67 -67.21
N SER A 216 22.10 -34.80 -67.84
CA SER A 216 20.93 -33.98 -67.51
C SER A 216 20.36 -34.31 -66.12
N GLU A 217 20.35 -35.59 -65.71
CA GLU A 217 19.96 -36.00 -64.37
C GLU A 217 20.93 -35.47 -63.31
N VAL A 218 22.24 -35.50 -63.58
CA VAL A 218 23.27 -34.92 -62.70
C VAL A 218 23.08 -33.41 -62.56
N GLN A 219 22.80 -32.68 -63.66
CA GLN A 219 22.49 -31.25 -63.58
C GLN A 219 21.24 -30.97 -62.75
N LEU A 220 20.16 -31.75 -62.94
CA LEU A 220 18.94 -31.60 -62.15
C LEU A 220 19.18 -31.89 -60.67
N GLN A 221 19.94 -32.93 -60.33
CA GLN A 221 20.32 -33.23 -58.95
C GLN A 221 21.18 -32.12 -58.35
N GLN A 222 22.08 -31.53 -59.13
CA GLN A 222 22.90 -30.39 -58.67
C GLN A 222 22.03 -29.16 -58.39
N GLU A 223 21.04 -28.87 -59.24
CA GLU A 223 20.07 -27.78 -59.03
C GLU A 223 19.20 -28.03 -57.79
N GLN A 224 18.71 -29.26 -57.61
CA GLN A 224 17.97 -29.66 -56.42
C GLN A 224 18.81 -29.51 -55.15
N LEU A 225 20.07 -29.95 -55.19
CA LEU A 225 21.01 -29.81 -54.07
C LEU A 225 21.25 -28.32 -53.74
N ASN A 226 21.47 -27.49 -54.76
CA ASN A 226 21.65 -26.05 -54.58
C ASN A 226 20.38 -25.40 -54.00
N GLY A 227 19.20 -25.84 -54.44
CA GLY A 227 17.92 -25.38 -53.90
C GLY A 227 17.71 -25.76 -52.43
N VAL A 228 18.09 -26.98 -52.04
CA VAL A 228 18.06 -27.42 -50.63
C VAL A 228 19.07 -26.63 -49.80
N GLN A 229 20.29 -26.40 -50.30
CA GLN A 229 21.29 -25.59 -49.59
C GLN A 229 20.83 -24.15 -49.38
N LEU A 230 20.13 -23.55 -50.35
CA LEU A 230 19.53 -22.23 -50.21
C LEU A 230 18.47 -22.20 -49.10
N LYS A 231 17.57 -23.20 -49.07
CA LYS A 231 16.55 -23.31 -48.01
C LYS A 231 17.17 -23.47 -46.62
N ILE A 232 18.21 -24.29 -46.48
CA ILE A 232 18.93 -24.45 -45.20
C ILE A 232 19.52 -23.10 -44.75
N LYS A 233 20.16 -22.35 -45.66
CA LYS A 233 20.71 -21.03 -45.33
C LYS A 233 19.63 -20.01 -44.95
N GLU A 234 18.48 -20.03 -45.63
CA GLU A 234 17.34 -19.17 -45.27
C GLU A 234 16.80 -19.49 -43.88
N GLU A 235 16.68 -20.77 -43.52
CA GLU A 235 16.26 -21.19 -42.18
C GLU A 235 17.28 -20.83 -41.10
N GLU A 236 18.59 -20.96 -41.39
CA GLU A 236 19.65 -20.52 -40.48
C GLU A 236 19.60 -19.01 -40.22
N ILE A 237 19.38 -18.18 -41.26
CA ILE A 237 19.23 -16.73 -41.12
C ILE A 237 18.02 -16.40 -40.24
N LYS A 238 16.87 -17.03 -40.48
CA LYS A 238 15.65 -16.84 -39.66
C LYS A 238 15.89 -17.20 -38.19
N LEU A 239 16.60 -18.30 -37.92
CA LEU A 239 16.91 -18.72 -36.56
C LEU A 239 17.86 -17.74 -35.86
N ILE A 240 18.86 -17.20 -36.58
CA ILE A 240 19.77 -16.16 -36.07
C ILE A 240 19.01 -14.88 -35.76
N GLU A 241 18.09 -14.44 -36.62
CA GLU A 241 17.26 -13.25 -36.40
C GLU A 241 16.35 -13.41 -35.19
N TYR A 242 15.68 -14.55 -35.06
CA TYR A 242 14.86 -14.89 -33.90
C TYR A 242 15.66 -14.85 -32.58
N HIS A 243 16.87 -15.41 -32.58
CA HIS A 243 17.74 -15.35 -31.40
C HIS A 243 18.22 -13.93 -31.06
N LYS A 244 18.49 -13.10 -32.08
CA LYS A 244 18.83 -11.68 -31.87
C LYS A 244 17.67 -10.90 -31.27
N GLU A 245 16.45 -11.09 -31.78
CA GLU A 245 15.26 -10.42 -31.26
C GLU A 245 14.96 -10.83 -29.82
N ASN A 246 15.00 -12.14 -29.51
CA ASN A 246 14.85 -12.61 -28.13
C ASN A 246 15.94 -12.08 -27.19
N SER A 247 17.20 -11.99 -27.66
CA SER A 247 18.29 -11.43 -26.87
C SER A 247 18.08 -9.94 -26.57
N ASN A 248 17.58 -9.16 -27.52
CA ASN A 248 17.28 -7.75 -27.32
C ASN A 248 16.08 -7.56 -26.37
N ASN A 249 15.01 -8.33 -26.55
CA ASN A 249 13.84 -8.30 -25.65
C ASN A 249 14.23 -8.65 -24.21
N GLU A 250 15.15 -9.60 -24.01
CA GLU A 250 15.66 -9.96 -22.68
C GLU A 250 16.49 -8.83 -22.07
N LYS A 251 17.35 -8.15 -22.86
CA LYS A 251 18.10 -6.98 -22.39
C LYS A 251 17.16 -5.85 -21.97
N ASP A 252 16.12 -5.56 -22.75
CA ASP A 252 15.14 -4.52 -22.42
C ASP A 252 14.31 -4.87 -21.18
N ARG A 253 14.03 -6.15 -20.96
CA ARG A 253 13.40 -6.64 -19.72
C ARG A 253 14.30 -6.40 -18.52
N ILE A 254 15.58 -6.78 -18.61
CA ILE A 254 16.58 -6.59 -17.54
C ILE A 254 16.77 -5.10 -17.24
N VAL A 255 16.84 -4.24 -18.26
CA VAL A 255 16.97 -2.78 -18.08
C VAL A 255 15.74 -2.22 -17.35
N ARG A 256 14.52 -2.60 -17.75
CA ARG A 256 13.28 -2.17 -17.07
C ARG A 256 13.21 -2.66 -15.62
N GLU A 257 13.58 -3.89 -15.35
CA GLU A 257 13.61 -4.45 -13.99
C GLU A 257 14.63 -3.70 -13.11
N LYS A 258 15.84 -3.45 -13.62
CA LYS A 258 16.85 -2.66 -12.91
C LYS A 258 16.36 -1.24 -12.61
N GLN A 259 15.68 -0.60 -13.57
CA GLN A 259 15.13 0.73 -13.37
C GLN A 259 14.03 0.75 -12.30
N LEU A 260 13.16 -0.26 -12.27
CA LEU A 260 12.11 -0.38 -11.26
C LEU A 260 12.68 -0.64 -9.85
N VAL A 261 13.71 -1.48 -9.74
CA VAL A 261 14.42 -1.70 -8.46
C VAL A 261 15.10 -0.42 -7.99
N LEU A 262 15.78 0.31 -8.87
CA LEU A 262 16.41 1.59 -8.53
C LEU A 262 15.36 2.62 -8.05
N GLN A 263 14.23 2.70 -8.75
CA GLN A 263 13.13 3.59 -8.35
C GLN A 263 12.55 3.22 -6.98
N GLN A 264 12.39 1.93 -6.67
CA GLN A 264 11.94 1.47 -5.35
C GLN A 264 12.96 1.81 -4.25
N GLN A 265 14.26 1.67 -4.53
CA GLN A 265 15.32 2.04 -3.59
C GLN A 265 15.32 3.55 -3.32
N GLU A 266 15.17 4.38 -4.35
CA GLU A 266 15.06 5.83 -4.20
C GLU A 266 13.81 6.24 -3.39
N GLN A 267 12.68 5.56 -3.62
CA GLN A 267 11.45 5.79 -2.84
C GLN A 267 11.67 5.45 -1.37
N GLN A 268 12.25 4.28 -1.08
CA GLN A 268 12.55 3.87 0.29
C GLN A 268 13.49 4.87 0.99
N GLN A 269 14.56 5.30 0.32
CA GLN A 269 15.49 6.29 0.88
C GLN A 269 14.80 7.64 1.19
N ARG A 270 13.87 8.07 0.35
CA ARG A 270 13.07 9.29 0.61
C ARG A 270 12.13 9.09 1.80
N GLU A 271 11.47 7.95 1.90
CA GLU A 271 10.60 7.63 3.04
C GLU A 271 11.39 7.58 4.35
N ASP A 272 12.56 6.96 4.35
CA ASP A 272 13.44 6.88 5.51
C ASP A 272 13.91 8.29 5.96
N ALA A 273 14.35 9.12 5.01
CA ALA A 273 14.74 10.50 5.30
C ALA A 273 13.57 11.36 5.83
N LEU A 274 12.34 11.11 5.35
CA LEU A 274 11.14 11.77 5.88
C LEU A 274 10.82 11.31 7.30
N ARG A 275 10.95 10.01 7.60
CA ARG A 275 10.77 9.46 8.95
C ARG A 275 11.77 10.07 9.93
N ASP A 276 13.04 10.17 9.54
CA ASP A 276 14.09 10.80 10.36
C ASP A 276 13.79 12.28 10.65
N ARG A 277 13.31 13.01 9.62
CA ARG A 277 12.92 14.41 9.79
C ARG A 277 11.71 14.56 10.72
N ILE A 278 10.70 13.71 10.59
CA ILE A 278 9.54 13.69 11.49
C ILE A 278 10.00 13.44 12.93
N LYS A 279 10.85 12.43 13.14
CA LYS A 279 11.42 12.13 14.46
C LYS A 279 12.15 13.33 15.06
N LEU A 280 13.01 13.99 14.29
CA LEU A 280 13.74 15.18 14.74
C LEU A 280 12.79 16.33 15.14
N LEU A 281 11.72 16.54 14.36
CA LEU A 281 10.71 17.56 14.67
C LEU A 281 9.93 17.21 15.95
N SER A 282 9.51 15.96 16.11
CA SER A 282 8.85 15.47 17.33
C SER A 282 9.75 15.62 18.56
N ASP A 283 11.03 15.24 18.47
CA ASP A 283 12.00 15.36 19.57
C ASP A 283 12.21 16.83 19.97
N ASN A 284 12.34 17.74 19.00
CA ASN A 284 12.48 19.18 19.27
C ASN A 284 11.21 19.76 19.89
N LEU A 285 10.04 19.36 19.39
CA LEU A 285 8.76 19.81 19.92
C LEU A 285 8.53 19.32 21.37
N GLY A 286 8.98 18.10 21.69
CA GLY A 286 8.99 17.59 23.05
C GLY A 286 9.87 18.42 23.98
N LYS A 287 11.09 18.79 23.56
CA LYS A 287 11.99 19.66 24.33
C LYS A 287 11.39 21.04 24.58
N GLU A 288 10.83 21.66 23.53
CA GLU A 288 10.20 22.98 23.64
C GLU A 288 8.94 22.94 24.52
N SER A 289 8.12 21.90 24.40
CA SER A 289 6.94 21.72 25.23
C SER A 289 7.30 21.53 26.71
N ARG A 290 8.32 20.70 26.99
CA ARG A 290 8.88 20.52 28.34
C ARG A 290 9.38 21.85 28.91
N ARG A 291 10.14 22.61 28.12
CA ARG A 291 10.65 23.93 28.52
C ARG A 291 9.51 24.88 28.85
N ALA A 292 8.50 24.97 27.98
CA ALA A 292 7.33 25.83 28.18
C ALA A 292 6.55 25.47 29.46
N VAL A 293 6.37 24.18 29.77
CA VAL A 293 5.73 23.75 31.01
C VAL A 293 6.55 24.16 32.23
N LEU A 294 7.87 23.94 32.20
CA LEU A 294 8.74 24.30 33.33
C LEU A 294 8.77 25.81 33.56
N GLU A 295 8.80 26.62 32.50
CA GLU A 295 8.76 28.08 32.59
C GLU A 295 7.41 28.59 33.12
N SER A 296 6.30 27.96 32.75
CA SER A 296 4.94 28.44 33.07
C SER A 296 4.39 27.91 34.40
N PHE A 297 4.67 26.64 34.71
CA PHE A 297 4.05 25.91 35.82
C PHE A 297 5.07 25.39 36.85
N GLY A 298 6.36 25.56 36.58
CA GLY A 298 7.44 25.09 37.45
C GLY A 298 7.71 23.59 37.33
N PRO A 299 8.62 23.06 38.17
CA PRO A 299 8.91 21.63 38.22
C PRO A 299 7.69 20.84 38.70
N GLY A 300 7.53 19.61 38.19
CA GLY A 300 6.45 18.71 38.57
C GLY A 300 6.65 18.07 39.96
N PRO A 301 5.72 17.18 40.38
CA PRO A 301 4.58 16.68 39.61
C PRO A 301 3.52 17.76 39.37
N HIS A 302 2.95 17.78 38.16
CA HIS A 302 1.89 18.72 37.79
C HIS A 302 0.54 18.10 38.13
N VAL A 303 -0.29 18.86 38.85
CA VAL A 303 -1.59 18.41 39.33
C VAL A 303 -2.68 19.35 38.84
N VAL A 304 -3.80 18.80 38.37
CA VAL A 304 -4.99 19.54 37.93
C VAL A 304 -6.17 19.17 38.80
N GLU A 305 -6.94 20.17 39.24
CA GLU A 305 -8.26 19.95 39.84
C GLU A 305 -9.35 20.28 38.82
N LEU A 306 -10.31 19.37 38.69
CA LEU A 306 -11.55 19.57 37.94
C LEU A 306 -12.73 19.58 38.93
N PHE A 307 -13.50 20.66 38.91
CA PHE A 307 -14.74 20.77 39.65
C PHE A 307 -15.89 20.40 38.72
N LEU A 308 -16.56 19.31 39.04
CA LEU A 308 -17.63 18.76 38.24
C LEU A 308 -18.98 19.12 38.84
N GLU A 309 -19.95 19.37 37.99
CA GLU A 309 -21.35 19.53 38.38
C GLU A 309 -22.19 18.51 37.61
N PHE A 310 -22.92 17.67 38.33
CA PHE A 310 -23.67 16.54 37.76
C PHE A 310 -24.95 16.28 38.55
N PRO A 311 -25.95 15.61 37.96
CA PRO A 311 -27.20 15.38 38.65
C PRO A 311 -27.08 14.28 39.70
N GLN A 312 -27.82 14.43 40.80
CA GLN A 312 -27.96 13.39 41.81
C GLN A 312 -29.00 12.37 41.35
N TYR A 313 -28.57 11.19 40.91
CA TYR A 313 -29.41 10.09 40.47
C TYR A 313 -30.34 9.61 41.58
N HIS A 314 -31.63 9.66 41.31
CA HIS A 314 -32.68 9.12 42.16
C HIS A 314 -33.60 8.24 41.29
N PRO A 315 -33.61 6.90 41.47
CA PRO A 315 -34.29 5.97 40.55
C PRO A 315 -35.81 6.16 40.47
N ASN A 316 -36.42 6.74 41.51
CA ASN A 316 -37.87 6.90 41.63
C ASN A 316 -38.35 8.35 41.44
N VAL A 317 -37.47 9.22 40.93
CA VAL A 317 -37.73 10.65 40.79
C VAL A 317 -37.54 11.03 39.33
N GLU A 318 -38.44 11.86 38.80
CA GLU A 318 -38.34 12.32 37.41
C GLU A 318 -37.01 13.02 37.17
N LEU A 319 -36.41 12.70 36.01
CA LEU A 319 -35.08 13.14 35.61
C LEU A 319 -34.87 14.67 35.69
N ASP A 320 -35.90 15.46 35.40
CA ASP A 320 -35.87 16.93 35.45
C ASP A 320 -35.75 17.51 36.87
N SER A 321 -36.08 16.71 37.89
CA SER A 321 -36.10 17.14 39.29
C SER A 321 -34.87 16.70 40.08
N TRP A 322 -33.90 16.07 39.43
CA TRP A 322 -32.65 15.66 40.09
C TRP A 322 -31.83 16.89 40.50
N PRO A 323 -31.49 17.05 41.79
CA PRO A 323 -30.68 18.18 42.21
C PRO A 323 -29.27 18.05 41.62
N ARG A 324 -28.65 19.18 41.27
CA ARG A 324 -27.25 19.19 40.82
C ARG A 324 -26.33 19.22 42.03
N VAL A 325 -25.38 18.30 42.06
CA VAL A 325 -24.34 18.21 43.09
C VAL A 325 -22.98 18.51 42.48
N ARG A 326 -22.02 18.85 43.34
CA ARG A 326 -20.64 19.12 42.94
C ARG A 326 -19.71 18.05 43.45
N GLY A 327 -18.80 17.62 42.58
CA GLY A 327 -17.70 16.73 42.90
C GLY A 327 -16.37 17.32 42.45
N LYS A 328 -15.28 16.75 42.93
CA LYS A 328 -13.92 17.18 42.58
C LYS A 328 -13.10 15.98 42.14
N LEU A 329 -12.47 16.09 40.99
CA LEU A 329 -11.41 15.16 40.55
C LEU A 329 -10.06 15.85 40.66
N THR A 330 -9.05 15.09 41.08
CA THR A 330 -7.66 15.52 41.06
C THR A 330 -6.90 14.61 40.11
N LEU A 331 -6.22 15.22 39.15
CA LEU A 331 -5.47 14.56 38.09
C LEU A 331 -3.98 14.83 38.30
N GLU A 332 -3.17 13.78 38.26
CA GLU A 332 -1.71 13.90 38.18
C GLU A 332 -1.30 13.71 36.72
N MET A 333 -0.55 14.66 36.18
CA MET A 333 -0.05 14.57 34.81
C MET A 333 1.08 13.54 34.72
N ALA A 334 1.24 12.94 33.54
CA ALA A 334 2.37 12.08 33.24
C ALA A 334 3.70 12.87 33.38
N PRO A 335 4.82 12.18 33.68
CA PRO A 335 6.14 12.81 33.69
C PRO A 335 6.44 13.53 32.38
N LEU A 336 7.02 14.73 32.45
CA LEU A 336 7.41 15.52 31.27
C LEU A 336 8.52 14.87 30.43
N ASP A 337 9.23 13.88 30.97
CA ASP A 337 10.24 13.14 30.21
C ASP A 337 9.59 12.04 29.34
N LEU A 338 8.31 11.70 29.61
CA LEU A 338 7.53 10.72 28.85
C LEU A 338 6.57 11.40 27.87
N MET A 339 5.78 12.36 28.35
CA MET A 339 4.65 12.94 27.61
C MET A 339 4.65 14.49 27.57
N PRO A 340 5.77 15.15 27.24
CA PRO A 340 5.88 16.61 27.35
C PRO A 340 4.88 17.38 26.48
N VAL A 341 4.57 16.92 25.27
CA VAL A 341 3.72 17.66 24.33
C VAL A 341 2.26 17.62 24.78
N SER A 342 1.77 16.44 25.14
CA SER A 342 0.40 16.20 25.58
C SER A 342 0.11 16.86 26.92
N VAL A 343 1.05 16.76 27.86
CA VAL A 343 0.93 17.42 29.16
C VAL A 343 0.95 18.94 29.00
N ASN A 344 1.84 19.49 28.15
CA ASN A 344 1.85 20.93 27.88
C ASN A 344 0.52 21.41 27.31
N LEU A 345 0.01 20.74 26.27
CA LEU A 345 -1.28 21.10 25.66
C LEU A 345 -2.40 21.12 26.71
N PHE A 346 -2.53 20.07 27.51
CA PHE A 346 -3.60 19.98 28.50
C PHE A 346 -3.47 21.06 29.59
N LEU A 347 -2.26 21.27 30.14
CA LEU A 347 -2.02 22.29 31.16
C LEU A 347 -2.33 23.70 30.64
N GLN A 348 -1.96 24.00 29.39
CA GLN A 348 -2.31 25.27 28.75
C GLN A 348 -3.83 25.42 28.59
N GLN A 349 -4.54 24.38 28.14
CA GLN A 349 -6.00 24.42 28.03
C GLN A 349 -6.69 24.68 29.39
N ILE A 350 -6.18 24.07 30.47
CA ILE A 350 -6.66 24.29 31.84
C ILE A 350 -6.33 25.70 32.32
N HIS A 351 -5.10 26.19 32.08
CA HIS A 351 -4.66 27.53 32.46
C HIS A 351 -5.55 28.61 31.82
N HIS A 352 -5.88 28.44 30.54
CA HIS A 352 -6.77 29.32 29.78
C HIS A 352 -8.27 29.10 30.04
N LYS A 353 -8.63 28.21 31.00
CA LYS A 353 -10.02 27.91 31.36
C LYS A 353 -10.88 27.44 30.19
N LEU A 354 -10.27 26.85 29.15
CA LEU A 354 -10.99 26.44 27.94
C LEU A 354 -12.01 25.34 28.19
N TRP A 355 -11.72 24.51 29.21
CA TRP A 355 -12.58 23.43 29.67
C TRP A 355 -13.73 23.88 30.58
N ASN A 356 -13.74 25.14 31.06
CA ASN A 356 -14.84 25.62 31.88
C ASN A 356 -16.12 25.75 31.04
N GLY A 357 -17.19 25.12 31.53
CA GLY A 357 -18.47 25.01 30.84
C GLY A 357 -18.52 23.89 29.78
N CYS A 358 -17.41 23.19 29.51
CA CYS A 358 -17.43 21.98 28.69
C CYS A 358 -18.09 20.82 29.45
N ALA A 359 -18.39 19.74 28.74
CA ALA A 359 -19.12 18.62 29.32
C ALA A 359 -18.53 17.25 28.94
N PHE A 360 -18.75 16.30 29.82
CA PHE A 360 -18.66 14.88 29.50
C PHE A 360 -19.96 14.45 28.86
N VAL A 361 -19.85 13.74 27.73
CA VAL A 361 -21.01 13.37 26.90
C VAL A 361 -21.13 11.87 26.75
N ILE A 362 -20.01 11.15 26.77
CA ILE A 362 -19.97 9.70 26.58
C ILE A 362 -19.54 9.07 27.90
N ASN A 363 -20.37 8.19 28.43
CA ASN A 363 -20.06 7.27 29.52
C ASN A 363 -20.26 5.85 28.97
N ALA A 364 -19.29 5.39 28.17
CA ALA A 364 -19.26 4.04 27.62
C ALA A 364 -18.77 3.06 28.68
N GLU A 365 -18.88 1.75 28.45
CA GLU A 365 -18.44 0.74 29.43
C GLU A 365 -16.95 0.90 29.82
N HIS A 366 -16.08 1.23 28.87
CA HIS A 366 -14.63 1.26 29.08
C HIS A 366 -14.04 2.67 29.29
N ILE A 367 -14.77 3.75 28.98
CA ILE A 367 -14.29 5.13 29.07
C ILE A 367 -15.39 6.14 29.44
N LEU A 368 -14.97 7.26 30.04
CA LEU A 368 -15.77 8.46 30.27
C LEU A 368 -15.13 9.63 29.49
N GLN A 369 -15.78 10.13 28.44
CA GLN A 369 -15.21 11.10 27.49
C GLN A 369 -15.79 12.51 27.66
N ALA A 370 -14.89 13.48 27.73
CA ALA A 370 -15.13 14.91 27.68
C ALA A 370 -14.80 15.50 26.30
N GLY A 371 -15.45 16.62 25.99
CA GLY A 371 -15.18 17.39 24.78
C GLY A 371 -15.78 18.81 24.85
N PRO A 372 -15.61 19.62 23.80
CA PRO A 372 -16.07 21.01 23.71
C PRO A 372 -17.59 21.06 23.45
N HIS A 373 -18.36 20.52 24.37
CA HIS A 373 -19.80 20.39 24.31
C HIS A 373 -20.43 21.34 25.34
N LEU A 374 -21.40 22.14 24.89
CA LEU A 374 -22.20 22.97 25.80
C LEU A 374 -23.48 22.21 26.16
N PRO A 375 -23.87 22.19 27.45
CA PRO A 375 -25.25 21.87 27.79
C PRO A 375 -26.19 22.90 27.17
N SER A 376 -27.34 22.47 26.67
CA SER A 376 -28.42 23.36 26.26
C SER A 376 -28.94 24.17 27.46
N SER A 377 -29.64 25.28 27.20
CA SER A 377 -30.19 26.15 28.25
C SER A 377 -31.16 25.46 29.20
N ASP A 378 -31.84 24.40 28.74
CA ASP A 378 -32.72 23.57 29.54
C ASP A 378 -31.98 22.43 30.27
N GLY A 379 -30.67 22.27 30.05
CA GLY A 379 -29.84 21.22 30.64
C GLY A 379 -30.28 19.80 30.26
N LYS A 380 -31.02 19.63 29.16
CA LYS A 380 -31.49 18.31 28.67
C LYS A 380 -30.61 17.75 27.57
N GLU A 381 -30.06 18.60 26.72
CA GLU A 381 -29.29 18.21 25.55
C GLU A 381 -27.87 18.79 25.59
N TYR A 382 -27.07 18.39 24.61
CA TYR A 382 -25.77 18.98 24.36
C TYR A 382 -25.74 19.55 22.95
N THR A 383 -25.29 20.78 22.82
CA THR A 383 -24.88 21.28 21.51
C THR A 383 -23.51 20.67 21.21
N LEU A 384 -23.53 19.62 20.38
CA LEU A 384 -22.30 18.99 19.91
C LEU A 384 -21.45 20.03 19.18
N LYS A 385 -20.20 20.20 19.61
CA LYS A 385 -19.24 21.08 18.93
C LYS A 385 -19.77 22.51 18.78
N SER A 386 -20.25 23.10 19.89
CA SER A 386 -20.73 24.48 19.87
C SER A 386 -19.67 25.40 19.22
N PRO A 387 -20.01 26.16 18.17
CA PRO A 387 -19.07 27.06 17.51
C PRO A 387 -18.43 28.04 18.49
N GLU A 388 -19.18 28.50 19.50
CA GLU A 388 -18.68 29.41 20.53
C GLU A 388 -17.50 28.80 21.30
N ILE A 389 -17.67 27.59 21.86
CA ILE A 389 -16.57 26.93 22.58
C ILE A 389 -15.43 26.59 21.64
N LEU A 390 -15.72 26.03 20.46
CA LEU A 390 -14.68 25.66 19.50
C LEU A 390 -13.85 26.86 19.05
N ASN A 391 -14.46 28.03 18.92
CA ASN A 391 -13.73 29.26 18.59
C ASN A 391 -12.74 29.63 19.69
N ARG A 392 -13.07 29.43 20.98
CA ARG A 392 -12.10 29.67 22.09
C ARG A 392 -10.85 28.79 21.95
N PHE A 393 -11.05 27.50 21.67
CA PHE A 393 -9.93 26.57 21.43
C PHE A 393 -9.13 26.98 20.18
N ARG A 394 -9.80 27.33 19.09
CA ARG A 394 -9.15 27.75 17.84
C ARG A 394 -8.35 29.04 18.01
N GLU A 395 -8.94 30.06 18.62
CA GLU A 395 -8.30 31.37 18.85
C GLU A 395 -7.11 31.26 19.80
N SER A 396 -7.14 30.33 20.75
CA SER A 396 -5.98 30.04 21.61
C SER A 396 -4.87 29.23 20.93
N GLY A 397 -5.15 28.60 19.78
CA GLY A 397 -4.21 27.68 19.13
C GLY A 397 -4.01 26.36 19.89
N LEU A 398 -4.86 26.03 20.86
CA LEU A 398 -4.74 24.86 21.74
C LEU A 398 -5.77 23.77 21.41
N MET A 399 -6.09 23.59 20.12
CA MET A 399 -7.16 22.72 19.67
C MET A 399 -6.71 21.26 19.49
N GLU A 400 -5.54 21.06 18.90
CA GLU A 400 -5.12 19.74 18.40
C GLU A 400 -3.68 19.42 18.83
N LEU A 401 -3.40 18.14 18.98
CA LEU A 401 -2.04 17.66 19.12
C LEU A 401 -1.32 17.64 17.76
N PRO A 402 -0.03 17.98 17.74
CA PRO A 402 0.77 17.95 16.52
C PRO A 402 1.07 16.52 16.03
N PHE A 403 1.09 15.54 16.95
CA PHE A 403 1.25 14.12 16.67
C PHE A 403 0.71 13.28 17.84
N GLN A 404 0.52 11.98 17.63
CA GLN A 404 0.12 11.04 18.68
C GLN A 404 1.35 10.66 19.54
N GLU A 405 1.58 11.40 20.61
CA GLU A 405 2.64 11.13 21.57
C GLU A 405 2.21 9.96 22.48
N TYR A 406 2.93 8.84 22.46
CA TYR A 406 2.63 7.68 23.29
C TYR A 406 3.93 7.06 23.83
N GLN A 407 3.89 6.54 25.06
CA GLN A 407 4.99 5.83 25.70
C GLN A 407 4.46 4.54 26.34
N GLU A 408 5.20 3.44 26.16
CA GLU A 408 4.83 2.13 26.72
C GLU A 408 4.91 2.12 28.26
N GLU A 409 5.79 2.95 28.83
CA GLU A 409 5.96 3.11 30.28
C GLU A 409 4.82 3.89 30.94
N TYR A 410 3.94 4.52 30.16
CA TYR A 410 2.74 5.21 30.65
C TYR A 410 1.47 4.73 29.89
N PRO A 411 1.07 3.45 30.06
CA PRO A 411 0.03 2.83 29.26
C PRO A 411 -1.39 3.27 29.69
N HIS A 412 -2.41 2.87 28.92
CA HIS A 412 -3.81 3.17 29.22
C HIS A 412 -4.39 2.25 30.30
N GLU A 413 -3.92 2.39 31.53
CA GLU A 413 -4.46 1.66 32.68
C GLU A 413 -5.80 2.24 33.15
N GLN A 414 -6.44 1.56 34.10
CA GLN A 414 -7.65 2.07 34.73
C GLN A 414 -7.40 3.46 35.34
N TYR A 415 -8.31 4.40 35.10
CA TYR A 415 -8.29 5.79 35.55
C TYR A 415 -7.15 6.66 35.00
N THR A 416 -6.41 6.15 34.02
CA THR A 416 -5.57 7.01 33.18
C THR A 416 -6.42 7.84 32.22
N ILE A 417 -5.83 8.91 31.71
CA ILE A 417 -6.50 9.88 30.84
C ILE A 417 -5.79 9.91 29.51
N GLY A 418 -6.56 9.81 28.42
CA GLY A 418 -6.03 9.92 27.08
C GLY A 418 -6.79 10.87 26.17
N TYR A 419 -6.14 11.35 25.12
CA TYR A 419 -6.79 12.13 24.07
C TYR A 419 -7.51 11.19 23.10
N ALA A 420 -8.75 11.52 22.74
CA ALA A 420 -9.50 10.79 21.73
C ALA A 420 -9.32 11.41 20.34
N GLY A 421 -9.20 10.54 19.33
CA GLY A 421 -9.23 10.91 17.91
C GLY A 421 -7.86 11.18 17.30
N ARG A 422 -7.87 11.46 15.99
CA ARG A 422 -6.65 11.61 15.16
C ARG A 422 -6.79 12.79 14.18
N PRO A 423 -5.98 13.86 14.31
CA PRO A 423 -5.12 14.15 15.47
C PRO A 423 -5.96 14.30 16.76
N GLY A 424 -5.40 13.91 17.90
CA GLY A 424 -6.04 14.09 19.21
C GLY A 424 -6.12 15.58 19.61
N GLY A 425 -6.57 15.88 20.84
CA GLY A 425 -6.42 17.21 21.46
C GLY A 425 -7.72 17.90 21.88
N LEU A 426 -8.79 17.75 21.09
CA LEU A 426 -10.09 18.37 21.38
C LEU A 426 -10.97 17.53 22.30
N ASN A 427 -10.87 16.21 22.25
CA ASN A 427 -11.62 15.32 23.12
C ASN A 427 -10.63 14.51 23.95
N TRP A 428 -10.96 14.24 25.20
CA TRP A 428 -10.18 13.37 26.06
C TRP A 428 -11.10 12.50 26.89
N TYR A 429 -10.59 11.41 27.41
CA TYR A 429 -11.36 10.44 28.18
C TYR A 429 -10.60 9.95 29.38
N ILE A 430 -11.35 9.49 30.37
CA ILE A 430 -10.87 8.76 31.53
C ILE A 430 -11.15 7.29 31.28
N ASN A 431 -10.11 6.46 31.33
CA ASN A 431 -10.24 5.01 31.27
C ASN A 431 -10.97 4.50 32.52
N LYS A 432 -11.99 3.66 32.35
CA LYS A 432 -12.70 3.00 33.46
C LYS A 432 -12.27 1.56 33.68
N VAL A 433 -11.56 0.99 32.70
CA VAL A 433 -10.91 -0.32 32.74
C VAL A 433 -9.50 -0.17 32.15
N ASN A 434 -8.65 -1.19 32.26
CA ASN A 434 -7.38 -1.20 31.55
C ASN A 434 -7.63 -1.32 30.03
N ASN A 435 -7.34 -0.26 29.29
CA ASN A 435 -7.49 -0.17 27.84
C ASN A 435 -6.14 -0.12 27.11
N THR A 436 -5.05 -0.59 27.70
CA THR A 436 -3.72 -0.62 27.06
C THR A 436 -3.77 -1.28 25.69
N LEU A 437 -4.55 -2.35 25.53
CA LEU A 437 -4.69 -3.04 24.25
C LEU A 437 -5.67 -2.37 23.29
N ASN A 438 -6.65 -1.60 23.78
CA ASN A 438 -7.71 -1.01 22.93
C ASN A 438 -7.33 0.40 22.43
N HIS A 439 -6.67 1.17 23.29
CA HIS A 439 -6.26 2.55 23.03
C HIS A 439 -4.74 2.70 22.84
N GLY A 440 -3.95 1.69 23.22
CA GLY A 440 -2.52 1.65 22.93
C GLY A 440 -2.18 1.17 21.50
N PRO A 441 -0.89 0.91 21.22
CA PRO A 441 -0.42 0.50 19.90
C PRO A 441 -1.13 -0.77 19.41
N GLY A 442 -1.63 -0.77 18.17
CA GLY A 442 -2.35 -1.92 17.62
C GLY A 442 -3.83 -2.01 17.99
N GLY A 443 -4.32 -1.13 18.88
CA GLY A 443 -5.63 -1.27 19.53
C GLY A 443 -6.83 -0.80 18.74
N GLN A 444 -6.66 0.22 17.88
CA GLN A 444 -7.77 0.77 17.09
C GLN A 444 -7.97 0.04 15.75
N ARG A 445 -8.17 -1.29 15.82
CA ARG A 445 -8.31 -2.18 14.66
C ARG A 445 -9.46 -1.83 13.71
N HIS A 446 -10.39 -0.97 14.14
CA HIS A 446 -11.50 -0.49 13.31
C HIS A 446 -11.03 0.47 12.19
N TYR A 447 -9.82 1.01 12.28
CA TYR A 447 -9.23 1.86 11.23
C TYR A 447 -8.15 1.08 10.46
N ASN A 448 -8.51 0.58 9.27
CA ASN A 448 -7.65 -0.28 8.44
C ASN A 448 -6.30 0.36 8.02
N SER A 449 -6.17 1.68 8.07
CA SER A 449 -4.99 2.41 7.61
C SER A 449 -4.04 2.86 8.72
N MET A 450 -4.34 2.53 9.97
CA MET A 450 -3.83 3.30 11.13
C MET A 450 -3.58 2.42 12.36
N ILE A 451 -3.28 1.14 12.12
CA ILE A 451 -3.19 0.08 13.14
C ILE A 451 -2.15 0.42 14.22
N ASP A 452 -1.07 1.13 13.87
CA ASP A 452 0.09 1.28 14.76
C ASP A 452 0.05 2.54 15.65
N GLU A 453 -0.88 3.49 15.42
CA GLU A 453 -0.92 4.69 16.28
C GLU A 453 -1.80 4.45 17.51
N ALA A 454 -1.30 4.86 18.67
CA ALA A 454 -1.98 4.84 19.95
C ALA A 454 -2.60 6.20 20.26
N ASP A 455 -3.59 6.23 21.15
CA ASP A 455 -4.04 7.47 21.75
C ASP A 455 -2.96 7.96 22.77
N PRO A 456 -2.73 9.27 22.93
CA PRO A 456 -1.82 9.78 23.94
C PRO A 456 -2.39 9.57 25.34
N CYS A 457 -1.64 8.92 26.23
CA CYS A 457 -1.97 8.75 27.64
C CYS A 457 -1.15 9.74 28.49
N PHE A 458 -1.76 10.78 29.04
CA PHE A 458 -1.01 11.94 29.55
C PHE A 458 -1.31 12.33 31.00
N ALA A 459 -2.26 11.66 31.66
CA ALA A 459 -2.56 11.89 33.07
C ALA A 459 -3.23 10.67 33.70
N LYS A 460 -3.43 10.71 35.02
CA LYS A 460 -4.22 9.74 35.78
C LYS A 460 -5.00 10.43 36.88
N VAL A 461 -6.14 9.86 37.24
CA VAL A 461 -6.92 10.32 38.40
C VAL A 461 -6.22 9.83 39.67
N VAL A 462 -5.96 10.72 40.62
CA VAL A 462 -5.34 10.40 41.91
C VAL A 462 -6.27 10.65 43.10
N SER A 463 -7.33 11.45 42.92
CA SER A 463 -8.39 11.64 43.93
C SER A 463 -9.74 11.92 43.27
N GLY A 464 -10.84 11.65 44.00
CA GLY A 464 -12.21 11.78 43.50
C GLY A 464 -12.78 10.49 42.87
N TRP A 465 -12.29 9.33 43.32
CA TRP A 465 -12.70 8.01 42.83
C TRP A 465 -14.18 7.73 43.11
N ASP A 466 -14.65 8.14 44.28
CA ASP A 466 -16.06 8.11 44.69
C ASP A 466 -16.97 8.89 43.73
N VAL A 467 -16.49 10.05 43.24
CA VAL A 467 -17.18 10.84 42.22
C VAL A 467 -17.25 10.08 40.90
N LEU A 468 -16.17 9.42 40.47
CA LEU A 468 -16.17 8.63 39.23
C LEU A 468 -17.07 7.39 39.32
N GLU A 469 -16.99 6.64 40.41
CA GLU A 469 -17.85 5.47 40.67
C GLU A 469 -19.33 5.86 40.69
N TYR A 470 -19.63 7.06 41.18
CA TYR A 470 -20.97 7.61 41.14
C TYR A 470 -21.39 7.97 39.71
N ILE A 471 -20.54 8.70 38.97
CA ILE A 471 -20.79 9.12 37.59
C ILE A 471 -21.02 7.91 36.68
N GLU A 472 -20.28 6.83 36.89
CA GLU A 472 -20.41 5.59 36.12
C GLU A 472 -21.84 5.01 36.17
N LYS A 473 -22.54 5.20 37.29
CA LYS A 473 -23.91 4.72 37.51
C LYS A 473 -24.97 5.65 36.93
N LEU A 474 -24.60 6.82 36.40
CA LEU A 474 -25.55 7.73 35.77
C LEU A 474 -26.17 7.07 34.54
N PRO A 475 -27.47 7.30 34.28
CA PRO A 475 -28.15 6.70 33.15
C PRO A 475 -27.52 7.16 31.82
N VAL A 476 -27.40 6.20 30.90
CA VAL A 476 -26.89 6.44 29.55
C VAL A 476 -27.85 5.89 28.51
N GLU A 477 -27.92 6.56 27.36
CA GLU A 477 -28.59 6.08 26.15
C GLU A 477 -27.55 5.98 25.03
N ASN A 478 -27.32 4.78 24.51
CA ASN A 478 -26.26 4.51 23.52
C ASN A 478 -24.89 5.04 23.96
N ALA A 479 -24.51 4.75 25.22
CA ALA A 479 -23.32 5.27 25.90
C ALA A 479 -23.27 6.80 26.10
N ARG A 480 -24.29 7.56 25.69
CA ARG A 480 -24.36 9.00 25.96
C ARG A 480 -25.04 9.27 27.28
N LEU A 481 -24.47 10.15 28.10
CA LEU A 481 -25.09 10.56 29.35
C LEU A 481 -26.42 11.27 29.05
N VAL A 482 -27.51 10.78 29.67
CA VAL A 482 -28.86 11.36 29.51
C VAL A 482 -28.90 12.80 30.05
N ARG A 483 -27.98 13.17 30.96
CA ARG A 483 -27.86 14.53 31.50
C ARG A 483 -26.43 15.05 31.49
N PRO A 484 -26.25 16.36 31.26
CA PRO A 484 -24.95 17.00 31.20
C PRO A 484 -24.20 16.89 32.51
N LEU A 485 -23.02 16.28 32.41
CA LEU A 485 -21.98 16.35 33.41
C LEU A 485 -20.98 17.44 33.00
N VAL A 486 -21.01 18.57 33.70
CA VAL A 486 -20.34 19.80 33.28
C VAL A 486 -19.06 19.99 34.09
N ILE A 487 -18.00 20.43 33.44
CA ILE A 487 -16.78 20.92 34.09
C ILE A 487 -17.06 22.37 34.50
N ALA A 488 -17.45 22.56 35.76
CA ALA A 488 -17.83 23.87 36.29
C ALA A 488 -16.62 24.80 36.43
N ASP A 489 -15.48 24.27 36.88
CA ASP A 489 -14.21 24.99 36.93
C ASP A 489 -13.04 23.99 36.83
N SER A 490 -11.87 24.50 36.46
CA SER A 490 -10.64 23.72 36.34
C SER A 490 -9.43 24.57 36.72
N ARG A 491 -8.43 24.01 37.40
CA ARG A 491 -7.20 24.76 37.73
C ARG A 491 -5.98 23.86 37.87
N VAL A 492 -4.81 24.41 37.53
CA VAL A 492 -3.52 23.80 37.84
C VAL A 492 -3.17 24.11 39.31
N ILE A 493 -2.85 23.08 40.10
CA ILE A 493 -2.26 23.25 41.43
C ILE A 493 -0.77 23.43 41.25
N ILE A 494 -0.26 24.62 41.57
CA ILE A 494 1.17 24.86 41.68
C ILE A 494 1.56 24.45 43.09
N SER A 495 2.27 23.31 43.20
CA SER A 495 2.94 22.93 44.44
C SER A 495 3.91 24.04 44.79
N ARG A 496 3.55 24.90 45.75
CA ARG A 496 4.53 25.81 46.35
C ARG A 496 5.53 24.87 47.01
N THR A 497 6.68 24.67 46.36
CA THR A 497 7.82 23.97 46.93
C THR A 497 7.95 24.53 48.32
N SER A 498 7.71 23.66 49.32
CA SER A 498 7.62 24.01 50.73
C SER A 498 8.64 25.09 50.98
N GLU A 499 8.17 26.32 51.17
CA GLU A 499 9.02 27.47 51.48
C GLU A 499 9.97 26.95 52.52
N GLN A 500 11.26 26.96 52.16
CA GLN A 500 12.35 26.59 53.04
C GLN A 500 11.96 27.12 54.41
N GLN A 501 11.68 26.21 55.34
CA GLN A 501 11.58 26.57 56.74
C GLN A 501 12.92 27.23 57.01
N GLN A 502 12.97 28.56 56.92
CA GLN A 502 14.13 29.32 57.30
C GLN A 502 14.38 28.84 58.73
N PRO A 503 15.56 28.25 59.02
CA PRO A 503 15.84 27.84 60.37
C PRO A 503 15.60 29.06 61.23
N GLN A 504 14.60 28.99 62.11
CA GLN A 504 14.38 30.01 63.13
C GLN A 504 15.72 30.11 63.85
N GLN A 505 16.46 31.18 63.58
CA GLN A 505 17.67 31.50 64.31
C GLN A 505 17.23 31.70 65.75
N GLN A 506 17.60 30.73 66.59
CA GLN A 506 17.46 30.80 68.05
C GLN A 506 18.46 31.80 68.63
#